data_AF-I6P6E4-F1
#
_entry.id   AF-I6P6E4-F1
#
_cell.length_a   1.000
_cell.length_b   1.000
_cell.length_c   1.000
_cell.angle_alpha   90.00
_cell.angle_beta   90.00
_cell.angle_gamma   90.00
#
_symmetry.space_group_name_H-M   'P 1'
#
loop_
_entity.id
_entity.type
_entity.pdbx_description
1 polymer ?
#
loop_
_entity_poly.entity_id
_entity_poly.type
_entity_poly.pdbx_seq_one_letter_code
_entity_poly.pdbx_strand_id
1 'polypeptide(L)'
;IQQLQTDFERTIEGSGSAQINTNELSGGAKINRLFHERFPFEIVKMEFDEKELRREIAFAIRNIHGIRVGLFTPDMAFEAIVKKQIGRLKEPCLKCVDLVVQELSNVVRICTERMSRYPRLREETERIIMSHVRSRENQCKDQLVLLIDCELAY
;
A
#
# COMPACT_ATOMS: atom_id res chain seq x y z
N ILE A 1 20.41 8.22 21.62
CA ILE A 1 18.94 8.16 21.43
C ILE A 1 18.42 9.45 20.82
N GLN A 2 18.59 10.63 21.44
CA GLN A 2 18.18 11.91 20.83
C GLN A 2 18.76 12.14 19.42
N GLN A 3 20.05 11.84 19.21
CA GLN A 3 20.67 11.94 17.88
C GLN A 3 20.01 11.03 16.84
N LEU A 4 19.61 9.81 17.23
CA LEU A 4 18.93 8.86 16.34
C LEU A 4 17.57 9.39 15.92
N GLN A 5 16.81 9.96 16.86
CA GLN A 5 15.52 10.58 16.58
C GLN A 5 15.67 11.72 15.57
N THR A 6 16.59 12.66 15.83
CA THR A 6 16.81 13.79 14.93
C THR A 6 17.29 13.35 13.55
N ASP A 7 18.16 12.35 13.47
CA ASP A 7 18.62 11.81 12.20
C ASP A 7 17.48 11.12 11.43
N PHE A 8 16.61 10.37 12.12
CA PHE A 8 15.43 9.73 11.52
C PHE A 8 14.42 10.77 11.00
N GLU A 9 14.05 11.77 11.81
CA GLU A 9 13.17 12.88 11.42
C GLU A 9 13.71 13.58 10.16
N ARG A 10 15.00 13.91 10.16
CA ARG A 10 15.66 14.55 9.01
C ARG A 10 15.65 13.71 7.74
N THR A 11 15.86 12.41 7.84
CA THR A 11 15.83 11.51 6.67
C THR A 11 14.41 11.32 6.12
N ILE A 12 13.40 11.34 6.98
CA ILE A 12 11.99 11.25 6.56
C ILE A 12 11.46 12.57 6.01
N GLU A 13 11.81 13.70 6.60
CA GLU A 13 11.38 15.02 6.14
C GLU A 13 12.17 15.52 4.92
N GLY A 14 13.31 14.88 4.60
CA GLY A 14 14.21 15.34 3.55
C GLY A 14 15.03 16.57 3.95
N SER A 15 15.03 16.94 5.23
CA SER A 15 15.80 18.05 5.81
C SER A 15 17.24 17.62 6.22
N GLY A 16 17.70 16.44 5.78
CA GLY A 16 18.87 15.74 6.33
C GLY A 16 20.20 15.84 5.58
N SER A 17 21.14 16.55 6.21
CA SER A 17 22.61 16.54 6.05
C SER A 17 23.22 17.29 4.86
N ALA A 18 24.45 17.77 5.06
CA ALA A 18 25.23 18.56 4.09
C ALA A 18 25.58 17.82 2.78
N GLN A 19 25.29 16.52 2.70
CA GLN A 19 25.53 15.67 1.53
C GLN A 19 24.20 15.06 1.07
N ILE A 20 23.60 15.69 0.08
CA ILE A 20 22.38 15.21 -0.58
C ILE A 20 22.77 14.06 -1.52
N ASN A 21 22.12 12.89 -1.39
CA ASN A 21 22.31 11.79 -2.33
C ASN A 21 21.69 12.17 -3.69
N THR A 22 22.51 12.28 -4.72
CA THR A 22 22.09 12.67 -6.08
C THR A 22 21.88 11.49 -7.02
N ASN A 23 22.17 10.26 -6.57
CA ASN A 23 22.14 9.07 -7.42
C ASN A 23 20.80 8.34 -7.34
N GLU A 24 20.15 8.38 -6.18
CA GLU A 24 18.88 7.67 -5.95
C GLU A 24 17.98 8.41 -4.95
N LEU A 25 16.67 8.19 -5.08
CA LEU A 25 15.70 8.64 -4.07
C LEU A 25 15.85 7.80 -2.81
N SER A 26 15.76 8.43 -1.65
CA SER A 26 15.89 7.78 -0.34
C SER A 26 14.92 8.36 0.67
N GLY A 27 14.61 7.58 1.71
CA GLY A 27 13.82 8.00 2.85
C GLY A 27 12.48 8.60 2.44
N GLY A 28 12.22 9.83 2.89
CA GLY A 28 10.97 10.54 2.61
C GLY A 28 10.64 10.70 1.14
N ALA A 29 11.63 11.03 0.31
CA ALA A 29 11.42 11.24 -1.12
C ALA A 29 11.00 9.95 -1.84
N LYS A 30 11.58 8.81 -1.43
CA LYS A 30 11.22 7.50 -1.96
C LYS A 30 9.83 7.05 -1.50
N ILE A 31 9.47 7.31 -0.24
CA ILE A 31 8.10 7.10 0.27
C ILE A 31 7.10 7.96 -0.51
N ASN A 32 7.41 9.24 -0.74
CA ASN A 32 6.55 10.13 -1.51
C ASN A 32 6.30 9.59 -2.93
N ARG A 33 7.35 9.13 -3.61
CA ARG A 33 7.26 8.48 -4.92
C ARG A 33 6.41 7.20 -4.89
N LEU A 34 6.52 6.39 -3.83
CA LEU A 34 5.68 5.20 -3.69
C LEU A 34 4.19 5.55 -3.70
N PHE A 35 3.80 6.61 -2.98
CA PHE A 35 2.42 7.06 -2.91
C PHE A 35 1.91 7.78 -4.16
N HIS A 36 2.75 8.60 -4.81
CA HIS A 36 2.28 9.50 -5.87
C HIS A 36 2.58 9.02 -7.29
N GLU A 37 3.54 8.09 -7.46
CA GLU A 37 3.85 7.52 -8.76
C GLU A 37 3.56 6.03 -8.79
N ARG A 38 4.14 5.27 -7.85
CA ARG A 38 4.12 3.80 -7.95
C ARG A 38 2.73 3.23 -7.67
N PHE A 39 2.08 3.68 -6.60
CA PHE A 39 0.77 3.18 -6.22
C PHE A 39 -0.30 3.52 -7.27
N PRO A 40 -0.45 4.77 -7.74
CA PRO A 40 -1.35 5.10 -8.85
C PRO A 40 -1.06 4.29 -10.11
N PHE A 41 0.22 4.08 -10.44
CA PHE A 41 0.60 3.23 -11.57
C PHE A 41 0.13 1.78 -11.38
N GLU A 42 0.32 1.17 -10.21
CA GLU A 42 -0.17 -0.20 -9.95
C GLU A 42 -1.71 -0.26 -10.04
N ILE A 43 -2.42 0.82 -9.67
CA ILE A 43 -3.88 0.91 -9.86
C ILE A 43 -4.27 0.93 -11.34
N VAL A 44 -3.66 1.81 -12.13
CA VAL A 44 -3.95 1.94 -13.56
C VAL A 44 -3.53 0.67 -14.32
N LYS A 45 -2.42 0.05 -13.91
CA LYS A 45 -1.92 -1.20 -14.50
C LYS A 45 -2.87 -2.38 -14.30
N MET A 46 -3.82 -2.30 -13.36
CA MET A 46 -4.93 -3.26 -13.28
C MET A 46 -5.94 -3.07 -14.42
N GLU A 47 -5.43 -2.97 -15.66
CA GLU A 47 -6.25 -3.05 -16.86
C GLU A 47 -7.07 -4.34 -16.83
N PHE A 48 -8.27 -4.26 -17.38
CA PHE A 48 -9.14 -5.40 -17.57
C PHE A 48 -9.25 -5.69 -19.07
N ASP A 49 -9.33 -6.97 -19.43
CA ASP A 49 -9.71 -7.33 -20.78
C ASP A 49 -11.18 -6.93 -20.96
N GLU A 50 -11.42 -5.88 -21.76
CA GLU A 50 -12.77 -5.40 -22.07
C GLU A 50 -13.68 -6.51 -22.63
N LYS A 51 -13.13 -7.47 -23.38
CA LYS A 51 -13.90 -8.58 -23.93
C LYS A 51 -14.33 -9.54 -22.82
N GLU A 52 -13.44 -9.83 -21.88
CA GLU A 52 -13.74 -10.66 -20.72
C GLU A 52 -14.78 -9.97 -19.82
N LEU A 53 -14.61 -8.69 -19.51
CA LEU A 53 -15.57 -7.93 -18.71
C LEU A 53 -16.95 -7.90 -19.36
N ARG A 54 -17.04 -7.64 -20.67
CA ARG A 54 -18.33 -7.68 -21.40
C ARG A 54 -18.97 -9.06 -21.34
N ARG A 55 -18.16 -10.12 -21.45
CA ARG A 55 -18.64 -11.50 -21.31
C ARG A 55 -19.18 -11.74 -19.90
N GLU A 56 -18.46 -11.33 -18.87
CA GLU A 56 -18.90 -11.47 -17.47
C GLU A 56 -20.21 -10.74 -17.19
N ILE A 57 -20.34 -9.49 -17.66
CA ILE A 57 -21.57 -8.71 -17.56
C ILE A 57 -22.73 -9.47 -18.23
N ALA A 58 -22.53 -9.99 -19.44
CA ALA A 58 -23.57 -10.73 -20.16
C ALA A 58 -24.02 -11.98 -19.40
N PHE A 59 -23.08 -12.74 -18.79
CA PHE A 59 -23.42 -13.89 -17.96
C PHE A 59 -24.13 -13.50 -16.67
N ALA A 60 -23.65 -12.46 -15.97
CA ALA A 60 -24.27 -11.97 -14.74
C ALA A 60 -25.73 -11.57 -14.97
N ILE A 61 -26.00 -10.80 -16.03
CA ILE A 61 -27.35 -10.39 -16.41
C ILE A 61 -28.25 -11.59 -16.70
N ARG A 62 -27.78 -12.55 -17.51
CA ARG A 62 -28.57 -13.75 -17.86
C ARG A 62 -28.86 -14.60 -16.63
N ASN A 63 -27.89 -14.76 -15.73
CA ASN A 63 -28.05 -15.55 -14.52
C ASN A 63 -29.05 -14.92 -13.54
N ILE A 64 -29.02 -13.59 -13.38
CA ILE A 64 -29.95 -12.88 -12.48
C ILE A 64 -31.37 -12.89 -13.03
N HIS A 65 -31.56 -12.78 -14.35
CA HIS A 65 -32.88 -12.90 -14.97
C HIS A 65 -33.46 -14.32 -14.86
N GLY A 66 -32.60 -15.34 -14.95
CA GLY A 66 -33.01 -16.74 -14.91
C GLY A 66 -34.04 -17.05 -16.01
N ILE A 67 -35.19 -17.60 -15.63
CA ILE A 67 -36.28 -17.96 -16.56
C ILE A 67 -37.17 -16.77 -16.98
N ARG A 68 -36.99 -15.60 -16.37
CA ARG A 68 -37.85 -14.43 -16.61
C ARG A 68 -37.37 -13.67 -17.84
N VAL A 69 -38.30 -13.19 -18.67
CA VAL A 69 -37.96 -12.28 -19.77
C VAL A 69 -37.70 -10.90 -19.18
N GLY A 70 -36.42 -10.54 -19.09
CA GLY A 70 -35.96 -9.26 -18.59
C GLY A 70 -36.31 -8.10 -19.51
N LEU A 71 -36.98 -7.07 -18.99
CA LEU A 71 -37.19 -5.81 -19.71
C LEU A 71 -36.08 -4.78 -19.42
N PHE A 72 -35.39 -4.93 -18.28
CA PHE A 72 -34.35 -4.01 -17.79
C PHE A 72 -33.17 -4.80 -17.22
N THR A 73 -31.97 -4.23 -17.27
CA THR A 73 -30.79 -4.81 -16.62
C THR A 73 -30.98 -4.81 -15.10
N PRO A 74 -30.76 -5.92 -14.38
CA PRO A 74 -30.96 -5.96 -12.93
C PRO A 74 -29.83 -5.22 -12.23
N ASP A 75 -30.15 -4.36 -11.25
CA ASP A 75 -29.16 -3.62 -10.45
C ASP A 75 -28.13 -4.55 -9.78
N MET A 76 -28.56 -5.75 -9.40
CA MET A 76 -27.69 -6.79 -8.83
C MET A 76 -26.56 -7.23 -9.78
N ALA A 77 -26.74 -7.14 -11.10
CA ALA A 77 -25.70 -7.53 -12.07
C ALA A 77 -24.61 -6.46 -12.11
N PHE A 78 -25.02 -5.19 -12.06
CA PHE A 78 -24.11 -4.07 -11.95
C PHE A 78 -23.34 -4.12 -10.62
N GLU A 79 -24.07 -4.29 -9.51
CA GLU A 79 -23.50 -4.39 -8.17
C GLU A 79 -22.45 -5.50 -8.08
N ALA A 80 -22.76 -6.70 -8.58
CA ALA A 80 -21.82 -7.83 -8.58
C ALA A 80 -20.53 -7.53 -9.36
N ILE A 81 -20.65 -6.89 -10.53
CA ILE A 81 -19.50 -6.57 -11.39
C ILE A 81 -18.65 -5.46 -10.74
N VAL A 82 -19.28 -4.41 -10.21
CA VAL A 82 -18.57 -3.30 -9.56
C VAL A 82 -17.86 -3.77 -8.29
N LYS A 83 -18.54 -4.53 -7.42
CA LYS A 83 -17.92 -5.10 -6.21
C LYS A 83 -16.72 -5.99 -6.53
N LYS A 84 -16.80 -6.78 -7.61
CA LYS A 84 -15.65 -7.56 -8.09
C LYS A 84 -14.47 -6.65 -8.48
N GLN A 85 -14.71 -5.51 -9.12
CA GLN A 85 -13.63 -4.58 -9.47
C GLN A 85 -13.06 -3.85 -8.25
N ILE A 86 -13.89 -3.37 -7.33
CA ILE A 86 -13.44 -2.72 -6.09
C ILE A 86 -12.57 -3.68 -5.26
N GLY A 87 -12.95 -4.96 -5.17
CA GLY A 87 -12.17 -5.96 -4.45
C GLY A 87 -10.74 -6.14 -4.97
N ARG A 88 -10.47 -5.85 -6.26
CA ARG A 88 -9.12 -5.91 -6.84
C ARG A 88 -8.19 -4.82 -6.31
N LEU A 89 -8.72 -3.72 -5.77
CA LEU A 89 -7.92 -2.65 -5.15
C LEU A 89 -7.18 -3.10 -3.88
N LYS A 90 -7.58 -4.23 -3.28
CA LYS A 90 -6.96 -4.74 -2.05
C LYS A 90 -5.48 -5.07 -2.21
N GLU A 91 -5.13 -5.81 -3.26
CA GLU A 91 -3.75 -6.23 -3.50
C GLU A 91 -2.76 -5.06 -3.66
N PRO A 92 -3.00 -4.06 -4.54
CA PRO A 92 -2.08 -2.94 -4.68
C PRO A 92 -2.00 -2.05 -3.43
N CYS A 93 -3.08 -1.92 -2.65
CA CYS A 93 -3.06 -1.20 -1.37
C CYS A 93 -2.12 -1.88 -0.37
N LEU A 94 -2.22 -3.21 -0.21
CA LEU A 94 -1.36 -3.96 0.69
C LEU A 94 0.10 -3.93 0.22
N LYS A 95 0.34 -4.07 -1.08
CA LYS A 95 1.67 -3.98 -1.69
C LYS A 95 2.30 -2.60 -1.48
N CYS A 96 1.51 -1.52 -1.53
CA CYS A 96 2.01 -0.18 -1.24
C CYS A 96 2.53 -0.07 0.21
N VAL A 97 1.78 -0.61 1.18
CA VAL A 97 2.22 -0.67 2.58
C VAL A 97 3.53 -1.46 2.73
N ASP A 98 3.65 -2.62 2.08
CA ASP A 98 4.87 -3.43 2.12
C ASP A 98 6.09 -2.65 1.65
N LEU A 99 5.97 -1.93 0.53
CA LEU A 99 7.05 -1.13 -0.03
C LEU A 99 7.43 0.04 0.88
N VAL A 100 6.45 0.67 1.53
CA VAL A 100 6.70 1.75 2.51
C VAL A 100 7.40 1.21 3.75
N VAL A 101 6.98 0.07 4.28
CA VAL A 101 7.62 -0.60 5.43
C VAL A 101 9.06 -1.00 5.09
N GLN A 102 9.30 -1.50 3.88
CA GLN A 102 10.64 -1.82 3.40
C GLN A 102 11.53 -0.57 3.40
N GLU A 103 11.02 0.57 2.92
CA GLU A 103 11.79 1.82 2.92
C GLU A 103 12.02 2.36 4.33
N LEU A 104 11.01 2.31 5.22
CA LEU A 104 11.18 2.67 6.63
C LEU A 104 12.26 1.80 7.31
N SER A 105 12.29 0.51 7.00
CA SER A 105 13.31 -0.42 7.51
C SER A 105 14.72 0.00 7.05
N ASN A 106 14.87 0.40 5.79
CA ASN A 106 16.14 0.92 5.26
C ASN A 106 16.57 2.19 5.99
N VAL A 107 15.64 3.13 6.21
CA VAL A 107 15.93 4.36 6.96
C VAL A 107 16.41 4.05 8.38
N VAL A 108 15.71 3.17 9.11
CA VAL A 108 16.11 2.75 10.46
C VAL A 108 17.51 2.15 10.46
N ARG A 109 17.83 1.29 9.49
CA ARG A 109 19.16 0.69 9.35
C ARG A 109 20.24 1.75 9.13
N ILE A 110 20.02 2.70 8.22
CA ILE A 110 20.96 3.80 7.93
C ILE A 110 21.16 4.68 9.18
N CYS A 111 20.09 5.05 9.87
CA CYS A 111 20.18 5.89 11.07
C CYS A 111 20.92 5.18 12.21
N THR A 112 20.72 3.87 12.37
CA THR A 112 21.36 3.07 13.42
C THR A 112 22.82 2.73 13.13
N GLU A 113 23.31 2.82 11.89
CA GLU A 113 24.73 2.66 11.56
C GLU A 113 25.64 3.65 12.28
N ARG A 114 25.14 4.86 12.57
CA ARG A 114 25.86 5.87 13.39
C ARG A 114 26.07 5.44 14.84
N MET A 115 25.37 4.40 15.29
CA MET A 115 25.51 3.78 16.61
C MET A 115 26.47 2.57 16.60
N SER A 116 27.22 2.37 15.51
CA SER A 116 28.19 1.25 15.35
C SER A 116 29.19 1.12 16.49
N ARG A 117 29.53 2.22 17.18
CA ARG A 117 30.38 2.22 18.38
C ARG A 117 29.81 1.40 19.55
N TYR A 118 28.49 1.20 19.60
CA TYR A 118 27.77 0.46 20.64
C TYR A 118 26.92 -0.66 20.02
N PRO A 119 27.51 -1.79 19.62
CA PRO A 119 26.83 -2.81 18.80
C PRO A 119 25.61 -3.43 19.49
N ARG A 120 25.69 -3.72 20.80
CA ARG A 120 24.55 -4.26 21.56
C ARG A 120 23.38 -3.27 21.64
N LEU A 121 23.68 -1.98 21.83
CA LEU A 121 22.66 -0.94 21.86
C LEU A 121 22.02 -0.76 20.49
N ARG A 122 22.81 -0.82 19.42
CA ARG A 122 22.33 -0.76 18.03
C ARG A 122 21.33 -1.89 17.77
N GLU A 123 21.71 -3.13 18.07
CA GLU A 123 20.88 -4.32 17.84
C GLU A 123 19.55 -4.23 18.60
N GLU A 124 19.58 -3.88 19.90
CA GLU A 124 18.36 -3.72 20.69
C GLU A 124 17.48 -2.57 20.18
N THR A 125 18.09 -1.46 19.76
CA THR A 125 17.34 -0.32 19.22
C THR A 125 16.66 -0.68 17.90
N GLU A 126 17.38 -1.32 16.98
CA GLU A 126 16.85 -1.78 15.70
C GLU A 126 15.73 -2.80 15.92
N ARG A 127 15.92 -3.77 16.83
CA ARG A 127 14.90 -4.76 17.20
C ARG A 127 13.62 -4.12 17.72
N ILE A 128 13.72 -3.15 18.64
CA ILE A 128 12.55 -2.47 19.21
C ILE A 128 11.81 -1.67 18.15
N ILE A 129 12.52 -0.89 17.34
CA ILE A 129 11.91 -0.07 16.29
C ILE A 129 11.25 -0.96 15.24
N MET A 130 11.94 -2.00 14.75
CA MET A 130 11.41 -2.92 13.75
C MET A 130 10.20 -3.70 14.25
N SER A 131 10.20 -4.12 15.52
CA SER A 131 9.02 -4.72 16.16
C SER A 131 7.83 -3.75 16.17
N HIS A 132 8.06 -2.48 16.50
CA HIS A 132 7.02 -1.46 16.47
C HIS A 132 6.48 -1.24 15.06
N VAL A 133 7.36 -1.08 14.07
CA VAL A 133 6.98 -0.89 12.65
C VAL A 133 6.12 -2.06 12.18
N ARG A 134 6.51 -3.30 12.48
CA ARG A 134 5.73 -4.50 12.11
C ARG A 134 4.37 -4.55 12.78
N SER A 135 4.27 -4.16 14.05
CA SER A 135 2.98 -4.06 14.73
C SER A 135 2.08 -3.01 14.07
N ARG A 136 2.63 -1.88 13.62
CA ARG A 136 1.89 -0.82 12.94
C ARG A 136 1.49 -1.20 11.51
N GLU A 137 2.36 -1.92 10.80
CA GLU A 137 2.07 -2.50 9.49
C GLU A 137 0.80 -3.35 9.54
N ASN A 138 0.71 -4.29 10.48
CA ASN A 138 -0.47 -5.16 10.61
C ASN A 138 -1.74 -4.35 10.87
N GLN A 139 -1.70 -3.40 11.81
CA GLN A 139 -2.85 -2.52 12.09
C GLN A 139 -3.26 -1.69 10.87
N CYS A 140 -2.29 -1.18 10.09
CA CYS A 140 -2.56 -0.42 8.89
C CYS A 140 -3.20 -1.29 7.80
N LYS A 141 -2.68 -2.50 7.59
CA LYS A 141 -3.27 -3.47 6.65
C LYS A 141 -4.70 -3.81 7.03
N ASP A 142 -4.97 -4.10 8.31
CA ASP A 142 -6.32 -4.38 8.79
C ASP A 142 -7.28 -3.21 8.53
N GLN A 143 -6.83 -1.97 8.78
CA GLN A 143 -7.64 -0.78 8.47
C GLN A 143 -7.88 -0.60 6.97
N LEU A 144 -6.90 -0.85 6.12
CA LEU A 144 -7.08 -0.77 4.66
C LEU A 144 -8.06 -1.83 4.16
N VAL A 145 -8.01 -3.04 4.71
CA VAL A 145 -8.99 -4.08 4.38
C VAL A 145 -10.39 -3.63 4.80
N LEU A 146 -10.53 -3.08 6.01
CA LEU A 146 -11.82 -2.55 6.48
C LEU A 146 -12.36 -1.44 5.57
N LEU A 147 -11.52 -0.51 5.12
CA LEU A 147 -11.94 0.57 4.20
C LEU A 147 -12.47 0.00 2.89
N ILE A 148 -11.81 -1.02 2.34
CA ILE A 148 -12.28 -1.69 1.11
C ILE A 148 -13.58 -2.44 1.37
N ASP A 149 -13.70 -3.12 2.51
CA ASP A 149 -14.93 -3.82 2.88
C ASP A 149 -16.10 -2.83 3.06
N CYS A 150 -15.85 -1.60 3.52
CA CYS A 150 -16.84 -0.52 3.55
C CYS A 150 -17.28 -0.11 2.13
N GLU A 151 -16.34 0.06 1.19
CA GLU A 151 -16.67 0.34 -0.23
C GLU A 151 -17.44 -0.80 -0.90
N LEU A 152 -17.28 -2.04 -0.42
CA LEU A 152 -18.03 -3.21 -0.90
C LEU A 152 -19.40 -3.38 -0.25
N ALA A 153 -19.66 -2.69 0.87
CA ALA A 153 -20.90 -2.82 1.62
C ALA A 153 -22.06 -2.01 0.99
N TYR A 154 -21.72 -0.99 0.19
CA TYR A 154 -22.65 -0.16 -0.58
C TYR A 154 -22.54 -0.50 -2.08
#